data_AF-A0A4R7TIQ1-F1
#
_entry.id   AF-A0A4R7TIQ1-F1
#
_cell.length_a   1.000
_cell.length_b   1.000
_cell.length_c   1.000
_cell.angle_alpha   90.00
_cell.angle_beta   90.00
_cell.angle_gamma   90.00
#
_symmetry.space_group_name_H-M   'P 1'
#
loop_
_entity.id
_entity.type
_entity.pdbx_description
1 polymer ?
#
loop_
_entity_poly.entity_id
_entity_poly.type
_entity_poly.pdbx_seq_one_letter_code
_entity_poly.pdbx_strand_id
1 'polypeptide(L)'
;MVWRRVDRRKQGQAGGRGDTWGMTTVGYSGKPLAAKLGIKPGYAVALDNAPAGFVIEGLPSEVVPLERLGRAPAQYDLILAFCPDRARLAKRLPVLLPRTTTAGMIWVAWPKRASGVPTDLDENGVRELALPLGVVDVKVCAIDATWSGLKLVRRLANR
;
A
#
# COMPACT_ATOMS: atom_id res chain seq x y z
N MET A 1 -55.59 -6.89 46.65
CA MET A 1 -56.46 -5.78 46.20
C MET A 1 -55.69 -4.49 46.42
N VAL A 2 -55.19 -3.84 45.35
CA VAL A 2 -55.89 -2.74 44.64
C VAL A 2 -55.92 -1.47 45.50
N TRP A 3 -55.49 -0.26 45.12
CA TRP A 3 -54.72 0.34 44.01
C TRP A 3 -54.72 1.87 44.30
N ARG A 4 -53.71 2.60 43.79
CA ARG A 4 -53.70 4.06 43.48
C ARG A 4 -53.67 5.00 44.70
N ARG A 5 -53.02 6.16 44.67
CA ARG A 5 -52.79 7.12 43.58
C ARG A 5 -51.62 8.01 44.02
N VAL A 6 -50.51 8.02 43.28
CA VAL A 6 -49.53 9.13 43.37
C VAL A 6 -49.72 9.97 42.12
N ASP A 7 -49.85 11.27 42.38
CA ASP A 7 -50.30 12.27 41.45
C ASP A 7 -49.30 12.56 40.34
N ARG A 8 -49.85 12.93 39.18
CA ARG A 8 -49.15 13.17 37.91
C ARG A 8 -49.27 14.66 37.57
N ARG A 9 -48.17 15.40 37.60
CA ARG A 9 -47.95 16.62 36.79
C ARG A 9 -46.51 16.61 36.26
N LYS A 10 -46.33 16.24 34.98
CA LYS A 10 -46.04 17.09 33.80
C LYS A 10 -44.77 17.93 33.98
N GLN A 11 -43.63 17.55 33.41
CA GLN A 11 -43.21 17.61 31.99
C GLN A 11 -42.40 18.89 31.71
N GLY A 12 -41.08 18.71 31.57
CA GLY A 12 -40.13 19.65 31.00
C GLY A 12 -38.95 18.85 30.44
N GLN A 13 -38.86 18.76 29.12
CA GLN A 13 -37.78 18.12 28.38
C GLN A 13 -36.63 19.10 28.11
N ALA A 14 -35.40 18.61 28.21
CA ALA A 14 -34.20 18.93 27.41
C ALA A 14 -33.12 17.92 27.90
N GLY A 15 -32.51 16.98 27.17
CA GLY A 15 -31.98 16.99 25.80
C GLY A 15 -30.76 17.91 25.75
N GLY A 16 -29.49 17.51 25.66
CA GLY A 16 -28.75 16.27 25.47
C GLY A 16 -27.34 16.64 24.94
N ARG A 17 -26.37 15.70 25.00
CA ARG A 17 -25.01 15.72 24.39
C ARG A 17 -23.97 16.58 25.15
N GLY A 18 -22.68 16.23 25.24
CA GLY A 18 -21.92 15.11 24.69
C GLY A 18 -20.71 15.67 23.96
N ASP A 19 -19.61 15.88 24.68
CA ASP A 19 -18.45 16.61 24.15
C ASP A 19 -17.20 15.72 24.27
N THR A 20 -17.20 14.63 23.49
CA THR A 20 -15.96 13.96 23.13
C THR A 20 -15.14 14.93 22.29
N TRP A 21 -13.92 15.22 22.72
CA TRP A 21 -12.94 15.96 21.96
C TRP A 21 -12.72 15.25 20.62
N GLY A 22 -13.30 15.81 19.57
CA GLY A 22 -13.03 15.42 18.19
C GLY A 22 -11.60 15.80 17.84
N MET A 23 -10.68 14.86 17.96
CA MET A 23 -9.45 14.90 17.17
C MET A 23 -9.84 14.73 15.71
N THR A 24 -9.83 15.83 14.97
CA THR A 24 -9.93 15.86 13.51
C THR A 24 -8.73 15.13 12.90
N THR A 25 -8.88 13.83 12.65
CA THR A 25 -7.94 13.08 11.83
C THR A 25 -8.01 13.62 10.40
N VAL A 26 -6.95 14.30 9.98
CA VAL A 26 -6.74 14.81 8.64
C VAL A 26 -6.92 13.67 7.62
N GLY A 27 -7.88 13.86 6.71
CA GLY A 27 -8.25 12.88 5.71
C GLY A 27 -7.14 12.62 4.69
N TYR A 28 -6.63 11.39 4.69
CA TYR A 28 -5.94 10.80 3.54
C TYR A 28 -6.72 9.56 3.13
N SER A 29 -7.43 9.64 2.01
CA SER A 29 -8.05 8.53 1.24
C SER A 29 -8.13 7.18 2.00
N GLY A 30 -9.28 6.91 2.63
CA GLY A 30 -9.51 5.86 3.64
C GLY A 30 -9.43 4.40 3.17
N LYS A 31 -8.57 4.07 2.18
CA LYS A 31 -8.27 2.69 1.79
C LYS A 31 -6.91 2.26 2.38
N PRO A 32 -6.85 1.12 3.09
CA PRO A 32 -5.58 0.57 3.57
C PRO A 32 -4.56 0.38 2.46
N LEU A 33 -3.26 0.36 2.81
CA LEU A 33 -2.19 0.24 1.83
C LEU A 33 -2.31 -1.04 1.00
N ALA A 34 -2.66 -2.17 1.62
CA ALA A 34 -2.89 -3.42 0.90
C ALA A 34 -3.91 -3.28 -0.25
N ALA A 35 -5.02 -2.58 0.01
CA ALA A 35 -6.05 -2.32 -1.00
C ALA A 35 -5.56 -1.38 -2.11
N LYS A 36 -4.75 -0.36 -1.77
CA LYS A 36 -4.11 0.52 -2.76
C LYS A 36 -3.17 -0.26 -3.69
N LEU A 37 -2.37 -1.15 -3.11
CA LEU A 37 -1.44 -2.02 -3.83
C LEU A 37 -2.14 -3.10 -4.66
N GLY A 38 -3.39 -3.43 -4.30
CA GLY A 38 -4.19 -4.45 -4.97
C GLY A 38 -3.85 -5.86 -4.49
N ILE A 39 -3.40 -6.00 -3.23
CA ILE A 39 -3.14 -7.29 -2.59
C ILE A 39 -4.48 -7.99 -2.35
N LYS A 40 -4.54 -9.28 -2.69
CA LYS A 40 -5.72 -10.12 -2.52
C LYS A 40 -5.42 -11.31 -1.60
N PRO A 41 -6.46 -11.94 -1.03
CA PRO A 41 -6.36 -13.26 -0.44
C PRO A 41 -5.50 -14.23 -1.25
N GLY A 42 -4.62 -14.98 -0.57
CA GLY A 42 -3.73 -15.98 -1.17
C GLY A 42 -2.54 -15.45 -1.97
N TYR A 43 -2.31 -14.13 -2.04
CA TYR A 43 -1.14 -13.59 -2.76
C TYR A 43 0.18 -13.94 -2.07
N ALA A 44 1.14 -14.42 -2.87
CA ALA A 44 2.54 -14.43 -2.48
C ALA A 44 3.13 -13.01 -2.62
N VAL A 45 3.42 -12.37 -1.48
CA VAL A 45 3.93 -10.99 -1.42
C VAL A 45 5.39 -10.96 -0.96
N ALA A 46 6.24 -10.21 -1.66
CA ALA A 46 7.61 -9.96 -1.23
C ALA A 46 7.92 -8.46 -1.11
N LEU A 47 8.78 -8.14 -0.16
CA LEU A 47 9.37 -6.82 0.05
C LEU A 47 10.85 -6.88 -0.34
N ASP A 48 11.28 -6.07 -1.31
CA ASP A 48 12.70 -5.96 -1.70
C ASP A 48 13.27 -4.64 -1.17
N ASN A 49 14.29 -4.73 -0.30
CA ASN A 49 14.94 -3.60 0.38
C ASN A 49 13.99 -2.65 1.14
N ALA A 50 12.93 -3.18 1.73
CA ALA A 50 12.05 -2.35 2.56
C ALA A 50 12.81 -1.69 3.72
N PRO A 51 12.46 -0.43 4.08
CA PRO A 51 12.94 0.19 5.31
C PRO A 51 12.65 -0.69 6.52
N ALA A 52 13.54 -0.65 7.52
CA ALA A 52 13.34 -1.40 8.76
C ALA A 52 11.99 -1.05 9.41
N GLY A 53 11.21 -2.07 9.78
CA GLY A 53 9.90 -1.89 10.40
C GLY A 53 8.79 -1.43 9.45
N PHE A 54 9.01 -1.43 8.14
CA PHE A 54 7.95 -1.16 7.18
C PHE A 54 6.86 -2.25 7.24
N VAL A 55 5.60 -1.82 7.35
CA VAL A 55 4.44 -2.71 7.41
C VAL A 55 3.43 -2.31 6.34
N ILE A 56 2.82 -3.30 5.69
CA ILE A 56 1.68 -3.08 4.81
C ILE A 56 0.40 -3.17 5.64
N GLU A 57 -0.21 -2.02 5.92
CA GLU A 57 -1.48 -1.97 6.65
C GLU A 57 -2.65 -2.56 5.85
N GLY A 58 -3.50 -3.32 6.55
CA GLY A 58 -4.74 -3.91 6.02
C GLY A 58 -4.55 -5.13 5.13
N LEU A 59 -3.49 -5.91 5.32
CA LEU A 59 -3.30 -7.18 4.64
C LEU A 59 -4.42 -8.18 4.97
N PRO A 60 -4.83 -9.04 4.02
CA PRO A 60 -5.59 -10.25 4.34
C PRO A 60 -4.83 -11.11 5.36
N SER A 61 -5.55 -11.75 6.28
CA SER A 61 -4.99 -12.48 7.43
C SER A 61 -3.98 -13.57 7.07
N GLU A 62 -4.13 -14.17 5.89
CA GLU A 62 -3.30 -15.26 5.38
C GLU A 62 -2.07 -14.78 4.59
N VAL A 63 -2.00 -13.48 4.26
CA VAL A 63 -0.89 -12.92 3.49
C VAL A 63 0.18 -12.41 4.43
N VAL A 64 1.33 -13.09 4.42
CA VAL A 64 2.52 -12.70 5.18
C VAL A 64 3.62 -12.28 4.19
N PRO A 65 3.98 -10.98 4.11
CA PRO A 65 5.04 -10.52 3.23
C PRO A 65 6.40 -11.12 3.60
N LEU A 66 7.14 -11.56 2.60
CA LEU A 66 8.51 -12.04 2.77
C LEU A 66 9.52 -10.91 2.52
N GLU A 67 10.37 -10.63 3.51
CA GLU A 67 11.46 -9.64 3.38
C GLU A 67 12.69 -10.19 2.63
N ARG A 68 12.73 -11.50 2.38
CA ARG A 68 13.79 -12.14 1.60
C ARG A 68 13.16 -12.95 0.48
N LEU A 69 13.65 -12.70 -0.74
CA LEU A 69 13.27 -13.50 -1.89
C LEU A 69 13.79 -14.92 -1.72
N GLY A 70 12.91 -15.90 -1.98
CA GLY A 70 13.27 -17.30 -2.03
C GLY A 70 14.24 -17.63 -3.17
N ARG A 71 14.81 -18.83 -3.14
CA ARG A 71 15.60 -19.33 -4.27
C ARG A 71 14.69 -19.47 -5.49
N ALA A 72 15.27 -19.25 -6.68
CA ALA A 72 14.58 -19.59 -7.93
C ALA A 72 14.11 -21.05 -7.89
N PRO A 73 12.91 -21.39 -8.38
CA PRO A 73 12.02 -20.57 -9.21
C PRO A 73 10.88 -19.87 -8.43
N ALA A 74 11.05 -19.51 -7.15
CA ALA A 74 10.00 -18.83 -6.38
C ALA A 74 9.41 -17.62 -7.14
N GLN A 75 8.08 -17.61 -7.30
CA GLN A 75 7.32 -16.55 -7.96
C GLN A 75 6.36 -15.86 -6.99
N TYR A 76 6.15 -14.57 -7.21
CA TYR A 76 5.34 -13.70 -6.38
C TYR A 76 4.21 -13.05 -7.19
N ASP A 77 3.04 -12.91 -6.58
CA ASP A 77 1.93 -12.16 -7.18
C ASP A 77 2.17 -10.65 -7.08
N LEU A 78 2.87 -10.23 -6.02
CA LEU A 78 3.28 -8.84 -5.83
C LEU A 78 4.68 -8.76 -5.21
N ILE A 79 5.55 -7.98 -5.86
CA ILE A 79 6.82 -7.53 -5.26
C ILE A 79 6.74 -6.03 -5.04
N LEU A 80 6.96 -5.55 -3.81
CA LEU A 80 7.15 -4.13 -3.51
C LEU A 80 8.65 -3.87 -3.35
N ALA A 81 9.23 -3.16 -4.30
CA ALA A 81 10.67 -2.92 -4.39
C ALA A 81 11.02 -1.47 -4.06
N PHE A 82 11.77 -1.28 -2.98
CA PHE A 82 12.22 0.04 -2.54
C PHE A 82 13.56 0.40 -3.18
N CYS A 83 13.54 1.44 -4.00
CA CYS A 83 14.69 1.94 -4.74
C CYS A 83 14.89 3.42 -4.37
N PRO A 84 15.92 3.76 -3.58
CA PRO A 84 16.19 5.16 -3.19
C PRO A 84 16.76 5.99 -4.35
N ASP A 85 17.26 5.35 -5.41
CA ASP A 85 17.97 5.99 -6.51
C ASP A 85 17.86 5.17 -7.81
N ARG A 86 18.23 5.79 -8.94
CA ARG A 86 18.20 5.18 -10.27
C ARG A 86 19.14 3.98 -10.36
N ALA A 87 20.31 4.04 -9.73
CA ALA A 87 21.30 2.97 -9.78
C ALA A 87 20.78 1.68 -9.15
N ARG A 88 20.10 1.78 -8.00
CA ARG A 88 19.43 0.66 -7.34
C ARG A 88 18.35 0.09 -8.25
N LEU A 89 17.50 0.94 -8.82
CA LEU A 89 16.41 0.48 -9.68
C LEU A 89 16.95 -0.28 -10.90
N ALA A 90 17.96 0.26 -11.58
CA ALA A 90 18.60 -0.35 -12.74
C ALA A 90 19.16 -1.74 -12.43
N LYS A 91 19.73 -1.93 -11.22
CA LYS A 91 20.25 -3.23 -10.76
C LYS A 91 19.16 -4.21 -10.34
N ARG A 92 18.10 -3.73 -9.69
CA ARG A 92 17.08 -4.61 -9.06
C ARG A 92 16.00 -5.02 -10.04
N LEU A 93 15.46 -4.11 -10.83
CA LEU A 93 14.26 -4.38 -11.63
C LEU A 93 14.43 -5.58 -12.60
N PRO A 94 15.54 -5.74 -13.32
CA PRO A 94 15.75 -6.91 -14.20
C PRO A 94 15.80 -8.25 -13.44
N VAL A 95 16.21 -8.24 -12.17
CA VAL A 95 16.26 -9.44 -11.31
C VAL A 95 14.89 -9.79 -10.74
N LEU A 96 14.07 -8.78 -10.46
CA LEU A 96 12.75 -8.95 -9.84
C LEU A 96 11.66 -9.31 -10.85
N LEU A 97 11.73 -8.80 -12.08
CA LEU A 97 10.70 -9.08 -13.11
C LEU A 97 10.50 -10.58 -13.40
N PRO A 98 11.54 -11.42 -13.54
CA PRO A 98 11.38 -12.86 -13.70
C PRO A 98 10.88 -13.59 -12.45
N ARG A 99 10.83 -12.92 -11.29
CA ARG A 99 10.33 -13.46 -10.02
C ARG A 99 8.84 -13.17 -9.80
N THR A 100 8.15 -12.50 -10.72
CA THR A 100 6.69 -12.36 -10.63
C THR A 100 5.99 -13.46 -11.42
N THR A 101 4.80 -13.85 -10.97
CA THR A 101 3.90 -14.66 -11.80
C THR A 101 3.54 -13.91 -13.10
N THR A 102 3.02 -14.62 -14.10
CA THR A 102 2.60 -14.02 -15.39
C THR A 102 1.55 -12.91 -15.21
N ALA A 103 0.61 -13.12 -14.28
CA ALA A 103 -0.42 -12.15 -13.91
C ALA A 103 -0.01 -11.22 -12.73
N GLY A 104 1.21 -11.40 -12.20
CA GLY A 104 1.74 -10.66 -11.07
C GLY A 104 2.13 -9.23 -11.41
N MET A 105 2.57 -8.51 -10.40
CA MET A 105 2.93 -7.10 -10.50
C MET A 105 4.17 -6.75 -9.67
N ILE A 106 4.89 -5.72 -10.11
CA ILE A 106 5.91 -5.06 -9.29
C ILE A 106 5.42 -3.66 -8.97
N TRP A 107 5.50 -3.28 -7.71
CA TRP A 107 5.44 -1.89 -7.29
C TRP A 107 6.86 -1.39 -7.04
N VAL A 108 7.30 -0.40 -7.82
CA VAL A 108 8.59 0.28 -7.56
C VAL A 108 8.31 1.48 -6.69
N ALA A 109 8.88 1.48 -5.48
CA ALA A 109 8.79 2.56 -4.51
C ALA A 109 10.05 3.44 -4.57
N TRP A 110 9.89 4.75 -4.70
CA TRP A 110 10.98 5.74 -4.64
C TRP A 110 10.65 6.85 -3.63
N PRO A 111 11.68 7.52 -3.04
CA PRO A 111 11.45 8.58 -2.10
C PRO A 111 10.79 9.78 -2.79
N LYS A 112 9.79 10.38 -2.14
CA LYS A 112 9.23 11.65 -2.59
C LYS A 112 10.27 12.74 -2.40
N ARG A 113 10.31 13.71 -3.33
CA ARG A 113 11.16 14.90 -3.17
C ARG A 113 10.89 15.65 -1.84
N ALA A 114 9.64 15.66 -1.39
CA ALA A 114 9.24 16.29 -0.13
C ALA A 114 9.61 15.49 1.14
N SER A 115 10.10 14.25 1.03
CA SER A 115 10.44 13.41 2.18
C SER A 115 11.75 13.78 2.88
N GLY A 116 12.59 14.60 2.23
CA GLY A 116 13.94 14.92 2.71
C GLY A 116 14.98 13.82 2.46
N VAL A 117 14.58 12.64 1.98
CA VAL A 117 15.50 11.57 1.57
C VAL A 117 16.08 11.92 0.19
N PRO A 118 17.42 12.02 0.04
CA PRO A 118 18.05 12.28 -1.25
C PRO A 118 17.71 11.19 -2.26
N THR A 119 17.36 11.59 -3.47
CA THR A 119 17.04 10.70 -4.59
C THR A 119 17.29 11.41 -5.92
N ASP A 120 17.83 10.69 -6.89
CA ASP A 120 17.88 11.08 -8.31
C ASP A 120 16.76 10.42 -9.14
N LEU A 121 15.87 9.69 -8.47
CA LEU A 121 14.79 8.91 -9.05
C LEU A 121 13.43 9.59 -8.82
N ASP A 122 12.66 9.71 -9.90
CA ASP A 122 11.26 10.09 -9.90
C ASP A 122 10.43 9.16 -10.80
N GLU A 123 9.15 9.44 -10.94
CA GLU A 123 8.21 8.62 -11.71
C GLU A 123 8.66 8.39 -13.16
N ASN A 124 9.19 9.43 -13.82
CA ASN A 124 9.68 9.32 -15.19
C ASN A 124 10.96 8.50 -15.23
N GLY A 125 11.88 8.71 -14.28
CA GLY A 125 13.06 7.87 -14.13
C GLY A 125 12.73 6.38 -13.93
N VAL A 126 11.64 6.07 -13.21
CA VAL A 126 11.15 4.69 -13.09
C VAL A 126 10.68 4.15 -14.44
N ARG A 127 9.86 4.91 -15.19
CA ARG A 127 9.38 4.49 -16.52
C ARG A 127 10.52 4.28 -17.51
N GLU A 128 11.49 5.19 -17.55
CA GLU A 128 12.66 5.12 -18.42
C GLU A 128 13.42 3.80 -18.26
N LEU A 129 13.55 3.31 -17.01
CA LEU A 129 14.22 2.04 -16.72
C LEU A 129 13.30 0.83 -16.88
N ALA A 130 11.99 0.97 -16.65
CA ALA A 130 11.06 -0.14 -16.63
C ALA A 130 10.53 -0.51 -18.02
N LEU A 131 10.08 0.45 -18.81
CA LEU A 131 9.39 0.19 -20.08
C LEU A 131 10.24 -0.59 -21.10
N PRO A 132 11.57 -0.36 -21.23
CA PRO A 132 12.43 -1.17 -22.09
C PRO A 132 12.50 -2.64 -21.70
N LEU A 133 12.18 -2.98 -20.44
CA LEU A 133 12.13 -4.37 -19.94
C LEU A 133 10.82 -5.09 -20.29
N GLY A 134 9.96 -4.49 -21.12
CA GLY A 134 8.75 -5.13 -21.64
C GLY A 134 7.53 -5.10 -20.70
N VAL A 135 7.57 -4.28 -19.65
CA VAL A 135 6.42 -3.98 -18.79
C VAL A 135 5.69 -2.71 -19.23
N VAL A 136 4.51 -2.50 -18.66
CA VAL A 136 3.74 -1.26 -18.76
C VAL A 136 3.43 -0.72 -17.38
N ASP A 137 3.38 0.60 -17.26
CA ASP A 137 2.90 1.26 -16.06
C ASP A 137 1.37 1.32 -16.02
N VAL A 138 0.83 1.30 -14.80
CA VAL A 138 -0.63 1.23 -14.59
C VAL A 138 -1.13 2.41 -13.77
N LYS A 139 -0.55 2.62 -12.60
CA LYS A 139 -0.95 3.68 -11.68
C LYS A 139 0.14 4.00 -10.69
N VAL A 140 0.11 5.22 -10.18
CA VAL A 140 0.94 5.69 -9.06
C VAL A 140 0.08 5.81 -7.80
N CYS A 141 0.67 5.55 -6.63
CA CYS A 141 0.07 5.93 -5.36
C CYS A 141 1.14 6.29 -4.31
N ALA A 142 0.71 6.97 -3.25
CA ALA A 142 1.54 7.10 -2.05
C ALA A 142 1.51 5.78 -1.26
N ILE A 143 2.71 5.25 -0.99
CA ILE A 143 2.92 4.10 -0.12
C ILE A 143 2.74 4.56 1.33
N ASP A 144 3.52 5.55 1.73
CA ASP A 144 3.46 6.21 3.04
C ASP A 144 3.85 7.70 2.89
N ALA A 145 4.29 8.36 3.96
CA ALA A 145 4.76 9.74 3.93
C ALA A 145 6.03 9.92 3.06
N THR A 146 6.92 8.94 3.07
CA THR A 146 8.25 8.98 2.45
C THR A 146 8.23 8.51 1.00
N TRP A 147 7.49 7.45 0.68
CA TRP A 147 7.60 6.72 -0.58
C TRP A 147 6.38 6.92 -1.49
N SER A 148 6.64 7.23 -2.75
CA SER A 148 5.68 7.04 -3.85
C SER A 148 5.91 5.68 -4.49
N GLY A 149 4.88 5.08 -5.08
CA GLY A 149 4.96 3.78 -5.74
C GLY A 149 4.31 3.79 -7.12
N LEU A 150 4.95 3.15 -8.11
CA LEU A 150 4.42 2.93 -9.45
C LEU A 150 4.19 1.45 -9.68
N LYS A 151 2.97 1.10 -10.08
CA LYS A 151 2.59 -0.27 -10.45
C LYS A 151 3.02 -0.56 -11.89
N LEU A 152 3.78 -1.63 -12.05
CA LEU A 152 4.23 -2.19 -13.31
C LEU A 152 3.67 -3.61 -13.50
N VAL A 153 3.23 -3.93 -14.71
CA VAL A 153 2.75 -5.28 -15.07
C VAL A 153 3.30 -5.71 -16.43
N ARG A 154 3.37 -7.03 -16.66
CA ARG A 154 3.68 -7.59 -18.00
C ARG A 154 2.59 -7.19 -18.99
N ARG A 155 3.01 -6.80 -20.20
CA ARG A 155 2.11 -6.52 -21.34
C ARG A 155 1.22 -7.71 -21.62
N LEU A 156 -0.03 -7.45 -22.01
CA LEU A 156 -1.01 -8.50 -22.31
C LEU A 156 -0.57 -9.42 -23.45
N ALA A 157 0.15 -8.89 -24.46
CA ALA A 157 0.72 -9.69 -25.56
C ALA A 157 1.87 -10.63 -25.12
N ASN A 158 2.38 -10.48 -23.90
CA ASN A 158 3.50 -11.26 -23.34
C ASN A 158 3.02 -12.13 -22.15
N ARG A 159 1.75 -12.56 -22.15
CA ARG A 159 1.15 -13.46 -21.15
C ARG A 159 0.68 -14.76 -21.76
#